data_AF-A0A967LY00-F1
#
_entry.id   AF-A0A967LY00-F1
#
_cell.length_a   1.000
_cell.length_b   1.000
_cell.length_c   1.000
_cell.angle_alpha   90.00
_cell.angle_beta   90.00
_cell.angle_gamma   90.00
#
_symmetry.space_group_name_H-M   'P 1'
#
loop_
_entity.id
_entity.type
_entity.pdbx_description
1 polymer ?
#
loop_
_entity_poly.entity_id
_entity_poly.type
_entity_poly.pdbx_seq_one_letter_code
_entity_poly.pdbx_strand_id
1 'polypeptide(L)'
;MVDESRFKDAPEAIVKQKKQFSIVWVVPLVALLIGGWLAYKAISERGPTITITFKTAEGLEAGKTKVKYKNVEVGQVESIELSKGGGEQVIVTAEMVHGAEPYLTENTRFWVERARIGAAGAAGLGTLFAGAYIGIDLGEPGGKQTLSFTGLEIPPVVTTGLPGRHFKLTAERLGSIQIGSPIYYRQVQVGQVVAHQMVEDGTAVDFRIFVHAPYHEFVRQNSRFWNASGLDVAVDASGIRVNTESFVTMMIGGVAFDTPADVEPGAAAEEGFTFKLYESREKIFEKAYVQKSKWLLYFDGSVRGLTVGAPVQMQGIKIGEVTDITLEFDWDKLAFRIPVAIELESGRVQFVGKQKVDKLRGMDILVEKGLRAQLQSGSLLTGQLLVGLNIHEDAPPAKINWEGIYPELPTVPTAMEEITGGVTRIVEKLDTIPLEQIGQDLQKTMANLSKTTAELEKLMQKLDANVAPAATATLEQAQTTLIKVDRLLNADSPTGHELKRALAELADAARNISILMDYLERHPDSVIFGKEASHEK
;
A
#
# COMPACT_ATOMS: atom_id res chain seq x y z
N MET A 1 30.38 104.61 -95.37
CA MET A 1 29.57 103.56 -95.99
C MET A 1 30.43 102.31 -96.06
N VAL A 2 30.21 101.37 -95.15
CA VAL A 2 30.87 100.07 -95.15
C VAL A 2 29.94 99.11 -95.87
N ASP A 3 30.47 98.40 -96.86
CA ASP A 3 29.75 97.49 -97.77
C ASP A 3 29.39 96.18 -97.04
N GLU A 4 28.10 95.98 -96.79
CA GLU A 4 27.52 94.82 -96.08
C GLU A 4 27.41 93.54 -96.95
N SER A 5 27.98 93.51 -98.16
CA SER A 5 27.78 92.39 -99.10
C SER A 5 28.63 91.13 -98.84
N ARG A 6 29.46 91.07 -97.79
CA ARG A 6 30.38 89.94 -97.54
C ARG A 6 29.87 88.78 -96.65
N PHE A 7 28.62 88.81 -96.16
CA PHE A 7 28.12 87.77 -95.25
C PHE A 7 26.85 87.04 -95.71
N LYS A 8 26.50 87.11 -97.00
CA LYS A 8 25.25 86.51 -97.53
C LYS A 8 25.22 84.97 -97.62
N ASP A 9 26.36 84.29 -97.51
CA ASP A 9 26.46 82.82 -97.63
C ASP A 9 27.12 82.15 -96.40
N ALA A 10 26.89 82.68 -95.19
CA ALA A 10 27.24 81.95 -93.98
C ALA A 10 26.10 80.95 -93.64
N PRO A 11 26.37 79.64 -93.49
CA PRO A 11 25.34 78.68 -93.15
C PRO A 11 24.72 79.01 -91.80
N GLU A 12 23.38 79.16 -91.75
CA GLU A 12 22.65 79.33 -90.50
C GLU A 12 22.87 78.11 -89.59
N ALA A 13 23.38 78.36 -88.39
CA ALA A 13 23.56 77.32 -87.39
C ALA A 13 22.18 76.82 -86.91
N ILE A 14 21.82 75.60 -87.30
CA ILE A 14 20.63 74.91 -86.77
C ILE A 14 20.93 74.52 -85.32
N VAL A 15 20.52 75.37 -84.37
CA VAL A 15 20.60 75.07 -82.94
C VAL A 15 19.53 74.03 -82.60
N LYS A 16 19.89 72.74 -82.68
CA LYS A 16 19.10 71.67 -82.04
C LYS A 16 19.41 71.66 -80.54
N GLN A 17 18.54 72.26 -79.73
CA GLN A 17 18.50 71.97 -78.31
C GLN A 17 18.13 70.49 -78.12
N LYS A 18 19.13 69.61 -77.95
CA LYS A 18 18.88 68.29 -77.38
C LYS A 18 18.49 68.51 -75.92
N LYS A 19 17.23 68.20 -75.57
CA LYS A 19 16.82 67.95 -74.18
C LYS A 19 17.60 66.74 -73.68
N GLN A 20 18.82 66.95 -73.20
CA GLN A 20 19.54 65.94 -72.47
C GLN A 20 18.89 65.86 -71.09
N PHE A 21 18.01 64.87 -70.90
CA PHE A 21 17.66 64.46 -69.55
C PHE A 21 18.96 64.10 -68.85
N SER A 22 19.31 64.89 -67.83
CA SER A 22 20.56 64.69 -67.11
C SER A 22 20.52 63.32 -66.45
N ILE A 23 21.46 62.44 -66.82
CA ILE A 23 21.68 61.12 -66.21
C ILE A 23 21.82 61.23 -64.67
N VAL A 24 22.17 62.41 -64.15
CA VAL A 24 22.23 62.71 -62.72
C VAL A 24 20.88 62.47 -62.01
N TRP A 25 19.74 62.62 -62.69
CA TRP A 25 18.41 62.36 -62.11
C TRP A 25 18.04 60.87 -62.04
N VAL A 26 18.80 59.98 -62.69
CA VAL A 26 18.59 58.54 -62.59
C VAL A 26 18.98 58.02 -61.21
N VAL A 27 20.03 58.58 -60.60
CA VAL A 27 20.54 58.13 -59.29
C VAL A 27 19.50 58.32 -58.17
N PRO A 28 18.86 59.50 -57.98
CA PRO A 28 17.79 59.67 -57.00
C PRO A 28 16.58 58.78 -57.26
N LEU A 29 16.20 58.57 -58.53
CA LEU A 29 15.07 57.71 -58.89
C LEU A 29 15.34 56.25 -58.53
N VAL A 30 16.55 55.76 -58.83
CA VAL A 30 16.98 54.40 -58.46
C VAL A 30 17.06 54.25 -56.95
N ALA A 31 17.59 55.24 -56.22
CA ALA A 31 17.60 55.24 -54.76
C ALA A 31 16.18 55.21 -54.17
N LEU A 32 15.24 55.94 -54.75
CA LEU A 32 13.84 55.95 -54.33
C LEU A 32 13.16 54.60 -54.61
N LEU A 33 13.43 53.98 -55.76
CA LEU A 33 12.94 52.64 -56.09
C LEU A 33 13.50 51.56 -55.15
N ILE A 34 14.81 51.62 -54.85
CA ILE A 34 15.45 50.69 -53.89
C ILE A 34 14.89 50.93 -52.48
N GLY A 35 14.74 52.18 -52.05
CA GLY A 35 14.16 52.53 -50.76
C GLY A 35 12.71 52.07 -50.65
N GLY A 36 11.90 52.27 -51.69
CA GLY A 36 10.53 51.78 -51.77
C GLY A 36 10.45 50.25 -51.76
N TRP A 37 11.35 49.56 -52.47
CA TRP A 37 11.42 48.10 -52.45
C TRP A 37 11.85 47.55 -51.10
N LEU A 38 12.86 48.15 -50.44
CA LEU A 38 13.29 47.76 -49.10
C LEU A 38 12.19 48.01 -48.06
N ALA A 39 11.47 49.14 -48.16
CA ALA A 39 10.32 49.42 -47.31
C ALA A 39 9.19 48.41 -47.53
N TYR A 40 8.86 48.11 -48.79
CA TYR A 40 7.86 47.10 -49.13
C TYR A 40 8.26 45.72 -48.59
N LYS A 41 9.51 45.29 -48.83
CA LYS A 41 10.06 44.04 -48.32
C LYS A 41 9.96 43.98 -46.79
N ALA A 42 10.44 45.03 -46.12
CA ALA A 42 10.44 45.13 -44.66
C ALA A 42 9.03 45.16 -44.05
N ILE A 43 8.00 45.59 -44.79
CA ILE A 43 6.60 45.55 -44.33
C ILE A 43 5.96 44.21 -44.67
N SER A 44 6.29 43.61 -45.82
CA SER A 44 5.73 42.34 -46.28
C SER A 44 6.23 41.13 -45.49
N GLU A 45 7.43 41.21 -44.90
CA GLU A 45 8.02 40.12 -44.10
C GLU A 45 7.54 40.12 -42.64
N ARG A 46 6.85 41.19 -42.20
CA ARG A 46 6.30 41.32 -40.84
C ARG A 46 4.95 40.62 -40.74
N GLY A 47 4.78 39.84 -39.69
CA GLY A 47 3.51 39.25 -39.31
C GLY A 47 2.77 40.10 -38.26
N PRO A 48 1.73 39.54 -37.64
CA PRO A 48 0.93 40.25 -36.66
C PRO A 48 1.72 40.45 -35.35
N THR A 49 1.49 41.59 -34.70
CA THR A 49 1.96 41.82 -33.34
C THR A 49 0.94 41.25 -32.34
N ILE A 50 1.42 40.44 -31.39
CA ILE A 50 0.61 39.83 -30.34
C ILE A 50 1.02 40.35 -28.96
N THR A 51 0.08 40.29 -28.02
CA THR A 51 0.29 40.59 -26.61
C THR A 51 0.13 39.33 -25.79
N ILE A 52 1.12 39.01 -24.96
CA ILE A 52 1.11 37.85 -24.07
C ILE A 52 1.30 38.33 -22.63
N THR A 53 0.36 37.99 -21.76
CA THR A 53 0.40 38.35 -20.34
C THR A 53 1.00 37.23 -19.51
N PHE A 54 2.08 37.50 -18.79
CA PHE A 54 2.74 36.58 -17.84
C PHE A 54 2.69 37.14 -16.41
N LYS A 55 2.95 36.31 -15.40
CA LYS A 55 3.13 36.79 -14.01
C LYS A 55 4.52 37.36 -13.78
N THR A 56 5.52 36.87 -14.51
CA THR A 56 6.91 37.31 -14.40
C THR A 56 7.58 37.43 -15.78
N ALA A 57 8.55 38.34 -15.88
CA ALA A 57 9.39 38.53 -17.06
C ALA A 57 10.74 37.79 -16.96
N GLU A 58 10.93 36.95 -15.94
CA GLU A 58 12.22 36.37 -15.60
C GLU A 58 12.83 35.57 -16.77
N GLY A 59 14.00 36.03 -17.24
CA GLY A 59 14.74 35.45 -18.36
C GLY A 59 14.32 35.95 -19.74
N LEU A 60 13.28 36.78 -19.85
CA LEU A 60 12.86 37.40 -21.09
C LEU A 60 13.56 38.75 -21.29
N GLU A 61 14.05 39.00 -22.51
CA GLU A 61 14.72 40.23 -22.91
C GLU A 61 14.11 40.78 -24.20
N ALA A 62 13.67 42.05 -24.15
CA ALA A 62 13.17 42.77 -25.31
C ALA A 62 14.23 42.85 -26.42
N GLY A 63 13.80 42.59 -27.66
CA GLY A 63 14.67 42.57 -28.83
C GLY A 63 15.61 41.35 -28.92
N LYS A 64 15.58 40.40 -27.98
CA LYS A 64 16.44 39.20 -28.02
C LYS A 64 15.68 37.89 -27.90
N THR A 65 14.68 37.83 -27.01
CA THR A 65 13.90 36.63 -26.79
C THR A 65 13.09 36.29 -28.04
N LYS A 66 13.20 35.04 -28.48
CA LYS A 66 12.49 34.50 -29.64
C LYS A 66 11.23 33.75 -29.23
N VAL A 67 10.23 33.75 -30.10
CA VAL A 67 9.06 32.86 -30.02
C VAL A 67 9.34 31.66 -30.92
N LYS A 68 9.21 30.44 -30.38
CA LYS A 68 9.58 29.20 -31.10
C LYS A 68 8.48 28.15 -31.07
N TYR A 69 8.14 27.62 -32.25
CA TYR A 69 7.29 26.44 -32.42
C TYR A 69 8.16 25.25 -32.81
N LYS A 70 8.17 24.16 -32.02
CA LYS A 70 9.00 22.97 -32.30
C LYS A 70 10.47 23.31 -32.61
N ASN A 71 11.05 24.25 -31.84
CA ASN A 71 12.40 24.82 -32.03
C ASN A 71 12.63 25.65 -33.31
N VAL A 72 11.59 25.94 -34.09
CA VAL A 72 11.63 26.87 -35.23
C VAL A 72 11.24 28.27 -34.77
N GLU A 73 12.02 29.29 -35.14
CA GLU A 73 11.71 30.69 -34.85
C GLU A 73 10.49 31.16 -35.64
N VAL A 74 9.48 31.64 -34.93
CA VAL A 74 8.20 32.11 -35.48
C VAL A 74 7.82 33.51 -35.00
N GLY A 75 8.69 34.15 -34.21
CA GLY A 75 8.50 35.53 -33.75
C GLY A 75 9.62 36.00 -32.83
N GLN A 76 9.54 37.26 -32.41
CA GLN A 76 10.50 37.90 -31.53
C GLN A 76 9.81 38.87 -30.58
N VAL A 77 10.26 38.90 -29.32
CA VAL A 77 9.76 39.86 -28.33
C VAL A 77 10.28 41.26 -28.67
N GLU A 78 9.36 42.21 -28.83
CA GLU A 78 9.66 43.61 -29.10
C GLU A 78 9.78 44.41 -27.80
N SER A 79 8.82 44.27 -26.88
CA SER A 79 8.78 45.04 -25.63
C SER A 79 8.21 44.22 -24.47
N ILE A 80 8.58 44.63 -23.26
CA ILE A 80 8.13 44.05 -21.99
C ILE A 80 7.75 45.20 -21.07
N GLU A 81 6.49 45.24 -20.65
CA GLU A 81 5.93 46.31 -19.83
C GLU A 81 5.18 45.73 -18.62
N LEU A 82 5.08 46.49 -17.54
CA LEU A 82 4.23 46.13 -16.39
C LEU A 82 2.79 46.58 -16.64
N SER A 83 1.82 45.77 -16.23
CA SER A 83 0.41 46.12 -16.38
C SER A 83 0.03 47.37 -15.57
N LYS A 84 -0.73 48.28 -16.19
CA LYS A 84 -1.23 49.50 -15.55
C LYS A 84 -2.42 49.15 -14.65
N GLY A 85 -2.17 48.87 -13.38
CA GLY A 85 -3.22 48.56 -12.40
C GLY A 85 -2.81 47.81 -11.14
N GLY A 86 -1.51 47.63 -10.88
CA GLY A 86 -1.04 46.93 -9.66
C GLY A 86 0.32 46.24 -9.81
N GLY A 87 0.90 46.16 -11.02
CA GLY A 87 2.23 45.59 -11.26
C GLY A 87 2.31 44.06 -11.05
N GLU A 88 1.18 43.39 -10.88
CA GLU A 88 1.12 41.93 -10.65
C GLU A 88 1.34 41.10 -11.92
N GLN A 89 1.29 41.74 -13.10
CA GLN A 89 1.40 41.08 -14.39
C GLN A 89 2.36 41.84 -15.32
N VAL A 90 3.02 41.07 -16.18
CA VAL A 90 3.92 41.54 -17.22
C VAL A 90 3.25 41.33 -18.57
N ILE A 91 3.21 42.40 -19.36
CA ILE A 91 2.69 42.42 -20.72
C ILE A 91 3.89 42.33 -21.67
N VAL A 92 3.98 41.24 -22.42
CA VAL A 92 5.01 41.00 -23.42
C VAL A 92 4.41 41.22 -24.80
N THR A 93 5.00 42.14 -25.57
CA THR A 93 4.62 42.38 -26.96
C THR A 93 5.59 41.64 -27.87
N ALA A 94 5.09 40.79 -28.76
CA ALA A 94 5.91 40.01 -29.68
C ALA A 94 5.43 40.19 -31.12
N GLU A 95 6.38 40.37 -32.03
CA GLU A 95 6.16 40.42 -33.47
C GLU A 95 6.31 39.00 -34.04
N MET A 96 5.27 38.51 -34.71
CA MET A 96 5.27 37.17 -35.32
C MET A 96 5.73 37.23 -36.78
N VAL A 97 6.14 36.09 -37.33
CA VAL A 97 6.46 35.98 -38.77
C VAL A 97 5.20 36.08 -39.64
N HIS A 98 5.37 36.54 -40.88
CA HIS A 98 4.29 36.55 -41.87
C HIS A 98 3.71 35.13 -42.08
N GLY A 99 2.38 34.99 -42.03
CA GLY A 99 1.68 33.71 -42.16
C GLY A 99 1.40 32.99 -40.85
N ALA A 100 1.71 33.60 -39.70
CA ALA A 100 1.33 33.10 -38.38
C ALA A 100 -0.16 33.33 -38.05
N GLU A 101 -0.83 34.29 -38.70
CA GLU A 101 -2.22 34.71 -38.42
C GLU A 101 -3.23 33.55 -38.34
N PRO A 102 -3.20 32.54 -39.23
CA PRO A 102 -4.17 31.44 -39.19
C PRO A 102 -4.03 30.55 -37.95
N TYR A 103 -2.87 30.58 -37.30
CA TYR A 103 -2.54 29.73 -36.16
C TYR A 103 -2.64 30.45 -34.82
N LEU A 104 -2.98 31.75 -34.81
CA LEU A 104 -3.15 32.57 -33.62
C LEU A 104 -4.64 32.60 -33.22
N THR A 105 -5.07 31.56 -32.51
CA THR A 105 -6.46 31.39 -32.08
C THR A 105 -6.56 31.27 -30.56
N GLU A 106 -7.77 31.32 -30.01
CA GLU A 106 -8.00 31.11 -28.57
C GLU A 106 -7.46 29.77 -28.02
N ASN A 107 -7.19 28.80 -28.90
CA ASN A 107 -6.59 27.51 -28.55
C ASN A 107 -5.05 27.55 -28.46
N THR A 108 -4.43 28.63 -28.95
CA THR A 108 -2.98 28.79 -28.98
C THR A 108 -2.44 29.11 -27.59
N ARG A 109 -1.43 28.35 -27.17
CA ARG A 109 -0.83 28.45 -25.83
C ARG A 109 0.60 28.92 -25.94
N PHE A 110 0.96 29.86 -25.09
CA PHE A 110 2.33 30.37 -24.98
C PHE A 110 2.88 30.07 -23.58
N TRP A 111 4.17 29.81 -23.46
CA TRP A 111 4.85 29.62 -22.16
C TRP A 111 6.30 30.07 -22.23
N VAL A 112 6.90 30.36 -21.07
CA VAL A 112 8.34 30.64 -20.98
C VAL A 112 9.12 29.35 -20.81
N GLU A 113 9.91 28.98 -21.81
CA GLU A 113 10.87 27.89 -21.73
C GLU A 113 12.18 28.41 -21.14
N ARG A 114 12.64 27.78 -20.06
CA ARG A 114 13.89 28.10 -19.37
C ARG A 114 14.45 26.88 -18.68
N ALA A 115 15.75 26.90 -18.40
CA ALA A 115 16.45 25.83 -17.71
C ALA A 115 15.85 25.66 -16.31
N ARG A 116 15.40 24.45 -16.02
CA ARG A 116 14.86 24.06 -14.70
C ARG A 116 15.56 22.80 -14.26
N ILE A 117 15.97 22.77 -12.99
CA ILE A 117 16.49 21.57 -12.34
C ILE A 117 15.43 21.14 -11.32
N GLY A 118 14.86 19.97 -11.52
CA GLY A 118 13.88 19.37 -10.62
C GLY A 118 14.26 17.93 -10.27
N ALA A 119 13.53 17.33 -9.33
CA ALA A 119 13.73 15.94 -8.93
C ALA A 119 13.54 14.95 -10.09
N ALA A 120 12.70 15.27 -11.08
CA ALA A 120 12.45 14.48 -12.28
C ALA A 120 13.48 14.67 -13.41
N GLY A 121 14.51 15.52 -13.22
CA GLY A 121 15.56 15.78 -14.19
C GLY A 121 15.74 17.26 -14.54
N ALA A 122 16.61 17.52 -15.53
CA ALA A 122 16.87 18.86 -16.04
C ALA A 122 16.10 19.09 -17.35
N ALA A 123 15.27 20.14 -17.39
CA ALA A 123 14.54 20.59 -18.58
C ALA A 123 15.14 21.91 -19.09
N GLY A 124 14.99 22.19 -20.39
CA GLY A 124 15.40 23.48 -20.95
C GLY A 124 16.91 23.77 -20.93
N LEU A 125 17.78 22.75 -20.89
CA LEU A 125 19.24 22.95 -20.84
C LEU A 125 19.81 23.82 -21.96
N GLY A 126 19.17 23.83 -23.13
CA GLY A 126 19.54 24.70 -24.25
C GLY A 126 19.44 26.20 -23.92
N THR A 127 18.62 26.59 -22.94
CA THR A 127 18.49 27.99 -22.54
C THR A 127 19.62 28.47 -21.63
N LEU A 128 20.48 27.58 -21.10
CA LEU A 128 21.63 27.98 -20.30
C LEU A 128 22.62 28.82 -21.13
N PHE A 129 22.71 28.53 -22.43
CA PHE A 129 23.58 29.26 -23.36
C PHE A 129 22.83 30.27 -24.22
N ALA A 130 21.63 29.92 -24.69
CA ALA A 130 20.86 30.74 -25.63
C ALA A 130 19.91 31.76 -24.97
N GLY A 131 19.74 31.70 -23.64
CA GLY A 131 18.72 32.47 -22.91
C GLY A 131 17.33 31.83 -23.00
N ALA A 132 16.39 32.32 -22.18
CA ALA A 132 15.01 31.84 -22.20
C ALA A 132 14.31 32.26 -23.50
N TYR A 133 13.33 31.47 -23.92
CA TYR A 133 12.52 31.74 -25.11
C TYR A 133 11.05 31.46 -24.83
N ILE A 134 10.16 31.98 -25.67
CA ILE A 134 8.73 31.73 -25.56
C ILE A 134 8.38 30.54 -26.45
N GLY A 135 7.88 29.46 -25.86
CA GLY A 135 7.31 28.33 -26.59
C GLY A 135 5.88 28.65 -27.03
N ILE A 136 5.48 28.12 -28.19
CA ILE A 136 4.10 28.17 -28.69
C ILE A 136 3.60 26.75 -28.96
N ASP A 137 2.33 26.50 -28.66
CA ASP A 137 1.59 25.33 -29.10
C ASP A 137 0.28 25.80 -29.75
N LEU A 138 0.00 25.29 -30.95
CA LEU A 138 -1.10 25.77 -31.77
C LEU A 138 -2.46 25.27 -31.28
N GLY A 139 -2.47 24.26 -30.39
CA GLY A 139 -3.70 23.64 -29.90
C GLY A 139 -4.46 22.88 -31.00
N GLU A 140 -5.75 22.65 -30.77
CA GLU A 140 -6.63 22.02 -31.76
C GLU A 140 -6.95 22.98 -32.92
N PRO A 141 -7.05 22.47 -34.17
CA PRO A 141 -7.40 23.30 -35.32
C PRO A 141 -8.75 24.01 -35.12
N GLY A 142 -8.80 25.30 -35.47
CA GLY A 142 -10.00 26.13 -35.34
C GLY A 142 -9.93 27.08 -34.13
N GLY A 143 -11.08 27.63 -33.77
CA GLY A 143 -11.20 28.68 -32.75
C GLY A 143 -11.20 30.09 -33.32
N LYS A 144 -11.59 31.05 -32.50
CA LYS A 144 -11.59 32.48 -32.87
C LYS A 144 -10.17 33.02 -32.91
N GLN A 145 -9.84 33.77 -33.96
CA GLN A 145 -8.57 34.49 -34.04
C GLN A 145 -8.46 35.51 -32.91
N THR A 146 -7.31 35.56 -32.26
CA THR A 146 -7.01 36.52 -31.19
C THR A 146 -5.55 36.94 -31.28
N LEU A 147 -5.27 38.15 -30.82
CA LEU A 147 -3.91 38.70 -30.68
C LEU A 147 -3.51 38.87 -29.22
N SER A 148 -4.40 38.55 -28.28
CA SER A 148 -4.17 38.66 -26.85
C SER A 148 -4.21 37.28 -26.21
N PHE A 149 -3.16 36.94 -25.47
CA PHE A 149 -2.93 35.62 -24.89
C PHE A 149 -2.54 35.70 -23.43
N THR A 150 -2.88 34.67 -22.66
CA THR A 150 -2.34 34.46 -21.32
C THR A 150 -1.25 33.41 -21.38
N GLY A 151 -0.06 33.79 -20.94
CA GLY A 151 1.10 32.92 -20.89
C GLY A 151 1.05 31.94 -19.73
N LEU A 152 1.46 30.70 -19.98
CA LEU A 152 1.59 29.65 -18.99
C LEU A 152 2.98 29.70 -18.34
N GLU A 153 3.02 29.64 -17.02
CA GLU A 153 4.27 29.61 -16.25
C GLU A 153 4.93 28.23 -16.27
N ILE A 154 4.13 27.18 -16.40
CA ILE A 154 4.60 25.79 -16.46
C ILE A 154 4.42 25.32 -17.91
N PRO A 155 5.47 24.84 -18.58
CA PRO A 155 5.36 24.34 -19.95
C PRO A 155 4.34 23.20 -19.98
N PRO A 156 3.30 23.30 -20.81
CA PRO A 156 2.38 22.19 -20.99
C PRO A 156 3.13 21.05 -21.67
N VAL A 157 2.76 19.82 -21.34
CA VAL A 157 3.24 18.67 -22.11
C VAL A 157 2.53 18.68 -23.46
N VAL A 158 3.23 19.12 -24.51
CA VAL A 158 2.69 19.22 -25.87
C VAL A 158 2.55 17.81 -26.45
N THR A 159 1.32 17.34 -26.49
CA THR A 159 0.94 16.03 -27.09
C THR A 159 0.16 16.20 -28.40
N THR A 160 -0.16 17.45 -28.76
CA THR A 160 -0.89 17.81 -29.98
C THR A 160 -0.16 17.28 -31.23
N GLY A 161 -0.84 16.40 -31.98
CA GLY A 161 -0.30 15.79 -33.20
C GLY A 161 0.67 14.61 -32.96
N LEU A 162 0.90 14.20 -31.72
CA LEU A 162 1.57 12.93 -31.43
C LEU A 162 0.55 11.78 -31.52
N PRO A 163 0.86 10.66 -32.21
CA PRO A 163 -0.03 9.52 -32.25
C PRO A 163 -0.09 8.84 -30.87
N GLY A 164 -1.28 8.60 -30.35
CA GLY A 164 -1.52 8.05 -29.01
C GLY A 164 -2.94 8.35 -28.53
N ARG A 165 -3.18 8.16 -27.23
CA ARG A 165 -4.47 8.49 -26.57
C ARG A 165 -4.24 9.10 -25.19
N HIS A 166 -5.15 9.97 -24.76
CA HIS A 166 -5.19 10.46 -23.38
C HIS A 166 -6.15 9.62 -22.54
N PHE A 167 -5.79 9.42 -21.28
CA PHE A 167 -6.64 8.79 -20.27
C PHE A 167 -6.67 9.63 -19.00
N LYS A 168 -7.67 9.40 -18.16
CA LYS A 168 -7.79 10.04 -16.84
C LYS A 168 -7.49 9.00 -15.77
N LEU A 169 -6.72 9.39 -14.76
CA LEU A 169 -6.52 8.60 -13.56
C LEU A 169 -7.01 9.39 -12.35
N THR A 170 -7.67 8.74 -11.41
CA THR A 170 -8.13 9.37 -10.16
C THR A 170 -7.48 8.67 -8.97
N ALA A 171 -6.92 9.45 -8.04
CA ALA A 171 -6.34 8.97 -6.78
C ALA A 171 -6.79 9.83 -5.60
N GLU A 172 -6.68 9.31 -4.38
CA GLU A 172 -6.99 10.04 -3.15
C GLU A 172 -5.95 11.13 -2.84
N ARG A 173 -4.72 11.00 -3.36
CA ARG A 173 -3.60 11.90 -3.09
C ARG A 173 -2.67 12.03 -4.28
N LEU A 174 -1.98 13.17 -4.38
CA LEU A 174 -1.01 13.45 -5.46
C LEU A 174 0.17 12.45 -5.46
N GLY A 175 0.64 12.08 -4.26
CA GLY A 175 1.83 11.22 -4.11
C GLY A 175 3.10 11.87 -4.65
N SER A 176 3.96 11.07 -5.27
CA SER A 176 5.23 11.49 -5.91
C SER A 176 5.08 11.79 -7.40
N ILE A 177 3.86 11.84 -7.92
CA ILE A 177 3.58 11.96 -9.34
C ILE A 177 3.55 13.44 -9.73
N GLN A 178 4.31 13.80 -10.76
CA GLN A 178 4.45 15.14 -11.28
C GLN A 178 4.06 15.20 -12.76
N ILE A 179 3.88 16.40 -13.29
CA ILE A 179 3.77 16.60 -14.74
C ILE A 179 5.08 16.14 -15.39
N GLY A 180 4.99 15.29 -16.39
CA GLY A 180 6.14 14.64 -17.04
C GLY A 180 6.55 13.31 -16.43
N SER A 181 5.95 12.88 -15.30
CA SER A 181 6.24 11.55 -14.74
C SER A 181 5.97 10.45 -15.78
N PRO A 182 6.87 9.47 -15.94
CA PRO A 182 6.75 8.43 -16.95
C PRO A 182 5.59 7.46 -16.65
N ILE A 183 4.94 6.99 -17.71
CA ILE A 183 3.97 5.89 -17.67
C ILE A 183 4.66 4.63 -18.19
N TYR A 184 4.60 3.54 -17.44
CA TYR A 184 5.23 2.27 -17.76
C TYR A 184 4.21 1.18 -18.10
N TYR A 185 4.53 0.38 -19.11
CA TYR A 185 3.90 -0.90 -19.37
C TYR A 185 4.98 -1.97 -19.43
N ARG A 186 4.89 -2.99 -18.56
CA ARG A 186 5.92 -4.04 -18.44
C ARG A 186 7.35 -3.47 -18.34
N GLN A 187 7.54 -2.44 -17.52
CA GLN A 187 8.80 -1.71 -17.30
C GLN A 187 9.33 -0.91 -18.51
N VAL A 188 8.58 -0.83 -19.62
CA VAL A 188 8.91 0.04 -20.76
C VAL A 188 8.17 1.36 -20.61
N GLN A 189 8.86 2.49 -20.76
CA GLN A 189 8.21 3.80 -20.78
C GLN A 189 7.38 3.93 -22.06
N VAL A 190 6.07 4.07 -21.90
CA VAL A 190 5.09 4.13 -23.01
C VAL A 190 4.32 5.44 -23.05
N GLY A 191 4.52 6.32 -22.08
CA GLY A 191 3.78 7.56 -21.97
C GLY A 191 4.29 8.47 -20.87
N GLN A 192 3.51 9.50 -20.57
CA GLN A 192 3.80 10.46 -19.50
C GLN A 192 2.53 11.11 -18.95
N VAL A 193 2.61 11.59 -17.71
CA VAL A 193 1.58 12.42 -17.08
C VAL A 193 1.61 13.80 -17.72
N VAL A 194 0.48 14.27 -18.25
CA VAL A 194 0.39 15.57 -18.96
C VAL A 194 -0.15 16.70 -18.09
N ALA A 195 -0.99 16.37 -17.11
CA ALA A 195 -1.58 17.34 -16.17
C ALA A 195 -2.08 16.63 -14.91
N HIS A 196 -2.25 17.39 -13.83
CA HIS A 196 -3.03 16.97 -12.67
C HIS A 196 -3.80 18.16 -12.10
N GLN A 197 -4.92 17.87 -11.45
CA GLN A 197 -5.74 18.87 -10.77
C GLN A 197 -6.44 18.22 -9.57
N MET A 198 -6.62 18.98 -8.49
CA MET A 198 -7.48 18.54 -7.39
C MET A 198 -8.94 18.66 -7.85
N VAL A 199 -9.76 17.67 -7.49
CA VAL A 199 -11.21 17.75 -7.69
C VAL A 199 -11.79 18.86 -6.81
N GLU A 200 -12.87 19.51 -7.24
CA GLU A 200 -13.42 20.72 -6.60
C GLU A 200 -13.78 20.52 -5.11
N ASP A 201 -14.14 19.29 -4.72
CA ASP A 201 -14.48 18.92 -3.35
C ASP A 201 -13.27 18.66 -2.45
N GLY A 202 -12.05 18.63 -3.03
CA GLY A 202 -10.80 18.35 -2.32
C GLY A 202 -10.61 16.90 -1.89
N THR A 203 -11.45 15.96 -2.34
CA THR A 203 -11.39 14.55 -1.89
C THR A 203 -10.44 13.70 -2.72
N ALA A 204 -10.13 14.13 -3.94
CA ALA A 204 -9.31 13.39 -4.89
C ALA A 204 -8.48 14.29 -5.80
N VAL A 205 -7.52 13.67 -6.49
CA VAL A 205 -6.68 14.27 -7.52
C VAL A 205 -6.91 13.52 -8.82
N ASP A 206 -7.27 14.28 -9.86
CA ASP A 206 -7.37 13.79 -11.23
C ASP A 206 -6.07 14.07 -11.98
N PHE A 207 -5.55 13.03 -12.61
CA PHE A 207 -4.41 13.08 -13.51
C PHE A 207 -4.89 12.88 -14.93
N ARG A 208 -4.33 13.65 -15.87
CA ARG A 208 -4.43 13.35 -17.29
C ARG A 208 -3.10 12.75 -17.72
N ILE A 209 -3.15 11.60 -18.35
CA ILE A 209 -1.98 10.90 -18.89
C ILE A 209 -2.09 10.80 -20.41
N PHE A 210 -0.95 10.68 -21.08
CA PHE A 210 -0.88 10.38 -22.50
C PHE A 210 -0.06 9.11 -22.71
N VAL A 211 -0.60 8.16 -23.46
CA VAL A 211 0.07 6.92 -23.84
C VAL A 211 0.32 6.94 -25.35
N HIS A 212 1.58 6.80 -25.74
CA HIS A 212 1.99 6.86 -27.14
C HIS A 212 1.43 5.68 -27.94
N ALA A 213 1.21 5.87 -29.24
CA ALA A 213 1.08 4.75 -30.17
C ALA A 213 2.42 4.01 -30.32
N PRO A 214 2.40 2.66 -30.48
CA PRO A 214 1.21 1.80 -30.53
C PRO A 214 0.70 1.35 -29.14
N TYR A 215 1.35 1.75 -28.06
CA TYR A 215 1.07 1.23 -26.71
C TYR A 215 -0.31 1.58 -26.15
N HIS A 216 -0.97 2.62 -26.66
CA HIS A 216 -2.34 2.97 -26.27
C HIS A 216 -3.33 1.83 -26.47
N GLU A 217 -3.06 0.89 -27.40
CA GLU A 217 -3.90 -0.30 -27.62
C GLU A 217 -3.82 -1.33 -26.48
N PHE A 218 -2.77 -1.27 -25.65
CA PHE A 218 -2.64 -2.13 -24.47
C PHE A 218 -3.45 -1.62 -23.28
N VAL A 219 -3.97 -0.39 -23.35
CA VAL A 219 -4.87 0.15 -22.34
C VAL A 219 -6.28 -0.35 -22.63
N ARG A 220 -6.72 -1.33 -21.84
CA ARG A 220 -8.07 -1.91 -21.87
C ARG A 220 -8.93 -1.37 -20.73
N GLN A 221 -10.25 -1.49 -20.87
CA GLN A 221 -11.21 -1.03 -19.85
C GLN A 221 -11.00 -1.69 -18.47
N ASN A 222 -10.42 -2.89 -18.43
CA ASN A 222 -10.07 -3.60 -17.19
C ASN A 222 -8.59 -3.44 -16.77
N SER A 223 -7.86 -2.48 -17.36
CA SER A 223 -6.49 -2.16 -16.94
C SER A 223 -6.50 -1.57 -15.53
N ARG A 224 -5.47 -1.90 -14.76
CA ARG A 224 -5.25 -1.35 -13.41
C ARG A 224 -3.97 -0.55 -13.42
N PHE A 225 -4.03 0.68 -12.94
CA PHE A 225 -2.90 1.61 -12.83
C PHE A 225 -2.45 1.70 -11.39
N TRP A 226 -1.15 1.67 -11.11
CA TRP A 226 -0.62 1.88 -9.77
C TRP A 226 0.54 2.87 -9.77
N ASN A 227 0.75 3.51 -8.62
CA ASN A 227 1.94 4.31 -8.41
C ASN A 227 3.17 3.40 -8.35
N ALA A 228 4.07 3.57 -9.31
CA ALA A 228 5.32 2.82 -9.46
C ALA A 228 6.49 3.47 -8.70
N SER A 229 6.17 4.43 -7.82
CA SER A 229 7.16 5.21 -7.07
C SER A 229 7.23 4.72 -5.62
N GLY A 230 8.44 4.55 -5.11
CA GLY A 230 8.71 4.24 -3.71
C GLY A 230 9.29 2.84 -3.51
N LEU A 231 9.78 2.60 -2.29
CA LEU A 231 10.18 1.29 -1.83
C LEU A 231 8.96 0.63 -1.16
N ASP A 232 8.39 -0.40 -1.76
CA ASP A 232 7.37 -1.21 -1.09
C ASP A 232 8.05 -2.28 -0.24
N VAL A 233 8.02 -2.08 1.08
CA VAL A 233 8.48 -3.06 2.08
C VAL A 233 7.25 -3.58 2.81
N ALA A 234 6.82 -4.78 2.46
CA ALA A 234 5.79 -5.48 3.21
C ALA A 234 6.48 -6.41 4.22
N VAL A 235 6.12 -6.27 5.50
CA VAL A 235 6.48 -7.23 6.55
C VAL A 235 5.21 -7.98 6.89
N ASP A 236 5.16 -9.26 6.53
CA ASP A 236 4.03 -10.13 6.84
C ASP A 236 4.49 -11.36 7.64
N ALA A 237 3.53 -12.20 8.05
CA ALA A 237 3.81 -13.44 8.77
C ALA A 237 4.76 -14.41 8.02
N SER A 238 4.90 -14.26 6.69
CA SER A 238 5.82 -15.05 5.87
C SER A 238 7.23 -14.46 5.75
N GLY A 239 7.47 -13.29 6.35
CA GLY A 239 8.77 -12.61 6.40
C GLY A 239 8.76 -11.23 5.77
N ILE A 240 9.95 -10.75 5.39
CA ILE A 240 10.13 -9.45 4.73
C ILE A 240 10.05 -9.68 3.22
N ARG A 241 9.04 -9.12 2.56
CA ARG A 241 8.95 -9.06 1.10
C ARG A 241 9.35 -7.65 0.66
N VAL A 242 10.45 -7.57 -0.09
CA VAL A 242 10.91 -6.32 -0.69
C VAL A 242 10.68 -6.40 -2.19
N ASN A 243 9.65 -5.72 -2.68
CA ASN A 243 9.41 -5.58 -4.11
C ASN A 243 10.20 -4.37 -4.60
N THR A 244 11.39 -4.61 -5.14
CA THR A 244 12.20 -3.57 -5.78
C THR A 244 11.79 -3.46 -7.24
N GLU A 245 10.93 -2.47 -7.55
CA GLU A 245 10.83 -2.01 -8.94
C GLU A 245 12.17 -1.38 -9.36
N SER A 246 12.41 -1.22 -10.68
CA SER A 246 13.70 -0.75 -11.21
C SER A 246 14.21 0.48 -10.43
N PHE A 247 15.48 0.47 -10.04
CA PHE A 247 16.12 1.57 -9.30
C PHE A 247 15.93 2.95 -9.98
N VAL A 248 15.81 2.97 -11.32
CA VAL A 248 15.50 4.19 -12.09
C VAL A 248 14.06 4.67 -11.84
N THR A 249 13.09 3.75 -11.76
CA THR A 249 11.69 4.03 -11.46
C THR A 249 11.51 4.55 -10.04
N MET A 250 12.28 4.03 -9.07
CA MET A 250 12.27 4.51 -7.69
C MET A 250 12.78 5.96 -7.52
N MET A 251 13.76 6.39 -8.34
CA MET A 251 14.35 7.74 -8.24
C MET A 251 13.51 8.82 -8.93
N ILE A 252 12.92 8.53 -10.08
CA ILE A 252 12.16 9.52 -10.87
C ILE A 252 10.66 9.50 -10.53
N GLY A 253 10.18 8.39 -9.95
CA GLY A 253 8.76 8.10 -9.80
C GLY A 253 8.07 7.80 -11.13
N GLY A 254 6.82 7.35 -11.08
CA GLY A 254 6.04 7.05 -12.26
C GLY A 254 4.73 6.34 -11.97
N VAL A 255 3.99 6.04 -13.03
CA VAL A 255 2.78 5.23 -12.98
C VAL A 255 3.00 4.00 -13.85
N ALA A 256 2.62 2.82 -13.37
CA ALA A 256 2.63 1.62 -14.18
C ALA A 256 1.20 1.09 -14.35
N PHE A 257 0.96 0.34 -15.42
CA PHE A 257 -0.31 -0.35 -15.61
C PHE A 257 -0.13 -1.75 -16.17
N ASP A 258 -1.14 -2.58 -15.93
CA ASP A 258 -1.27 -3.91 -16.51
C ASP A 258 -2.75 -4.30 -16.65
N THR A 259 -3.03 -5.26 -17.52
CA THR A 259 -4.34 -5.90 -17.62
C THR A 259 -4.26 -7.26 -16.92
N PRO A 260 -5.05 -7.51 -15.86
CA PRO A 260 -5.03 -8.79 -15.14
C PRO A 260 -5.24 -9.97 -16.09
N ALA A 261 -4.29 -10.93 -16.08
CA ALA A 261 -4.32 -12.09 -16.97
C ALA A 261 -5.35 -13.16 -16.58
N ASP A 262 -5.92 -13.07 -15.38
CA ASP A 262 -6.90 -14.01 -14.83
C ASP A 262 -8.35 -13.66 -15.20
N VAL A 263 -8.57 -12.59 -15.97
CA VAL A 263 -9.87 -12.15 -16.47
C VAL A 263 -9.77 -11.97 -17.98
N GLU A 264 -10.83 -12.30 -18.72
CA GLU A 264 -10.87 -12.03 -20.16
C GLU A 264 -10.53 -10.55 -20.43
N PRO A 265 -9.63 -10.25 -21.39
CA PRO A 265 -9.26 -8.88 -21.69
C PRO A 265 -10.49 -8.08 -22.13
N GLY A 266 -10.78 -6.98 -21.43
CA GLY A 266 -11.85 -6.07 -21.81
C GLY A 266 -11.57 -5.39 -23.15
N ALA A 267 -12.57 -4.66 -23.66
CA ALA A 267 -12.38 -3.83 -24.85
C ALA A 267 -11.25 -2.80 -24.65
N ALA A 268 -10.67 -2.33 -25.74
CA ALA A 268 -9.71 -1.22 -25.70
C ALA A 268 -10.39 0.01 -25.08
N ALA A 269 -9.68 0.72 -24.20
CA ALA A 269 -10.21 1.90 -23.57
C ALA A 269 -10.29 3.06 -24.57
N GLU A 270 -11.39 3.80 -24.50
CA GLU A 270 -11.61 4.98 -25.34
C GLU A 270 -10.84 6.19 -24.83
N GLU A 271 -10.72 7.21 -25.68
CA GLU A 271 -10.12 8.49 -25.34
C GLU A 271 -10.78 9.10 -24.10
N GLY A 272 -9.99 9.50 -23.12
CA GLY A 272 -10.47 10.12 -21.88
C GLY A 272 -11.12 9.17 -20.87
N PHE A 273 -11.06 7.84 -21.07
CA PHE A 273 -11.55 6.86 -20.10
C PHE A 273 -10.87 7.04 -18.74
N THR A 274 -11.65 6.93 -17.66
CA THR A 274 -11.19 7.16 -16.29
C THR A 274 -10.85 5.84 -15.59
N PHE A 275 -9.66 5.76 -15.02
CA PHE A 275 -9.18 4.64 -14.20
C PHE A 275 -8.89 5.08 -12.77
N LYS A 276 -9.01 4.14 -11.82
CA LYS A 276 -8.45 4.34 -10.48
C LYS A 276 -6.94 4.15 -10.51
N LEU A 277 -6.20 5.08 -9.91
CA LEU A 277 -4.78 4.91 -9.62
C LEU A 277 -4.62 4.37 -8.21
N TYR A 278 -4.10 3.14 -8.12
CA TYR A 278 -3.86 2.44 -6.86
C TYR A 278 -2.53 2.88 -6.25
N GLU A 279 -2.42 2.77 -4.92
CA GLU A 279 -1.23 3.19 -4.19
C GLU A 279 0.00 2.33 -4.49
N SER A 280 -0.20 1.04 -4.78
CA SER A 280 0.86 0.08 -5.08
C SER A 280 0.37 -1.05 -5.98
N ARG A 281 1.29 -1.88 -6.44
CA ARG A 281 1.01 -3.05 -7.27
C ARG A 281 0.23 -4.12 -6.48
N GLU A 282 0.46 -4.24 -5.19
CA GLU A 282 -0.17 -5.20 -4.30
C GLU A 282 -1.68 -4.90 -4.19
N LYS A 283 -2.02 -3.60 -4.11
CA LYS A 283 -3.40 -3.11 -4.07
C LYS A 283 -4.19 -3.40 -5.34
N ILE A 284 -3.53 -3.60 -6.49
CA ILE A 284 -4.23 -4.03 -7.71
C ILE A 284 -4.56 -5.53 -7.68
N PHE A 285 -3.88 -6.34 -6.87
CA PHE A 285 -4.10 -7.79 -6.74
C PHE A 285 -4.94 -8.18 -5.53
N GLU A 286 -5.19 -7.27 -4.60
CA GLU A 286 -6.29 -7.37 -3.64
C GLU A 286 -7.59 -7.49 -4.44
N LYS A 287 -7.96 -8.73 -4.78
CA LYS A 287 -9.18 -9.04 -5.53
C LYS A 287 -10.31 -8.40 -4.74
N ALA A 288 -11.04 -7.49 -5.40
CA ALA A 288 -12.37 -7.10 -4.98
C ALA A 288 -13.27 -8.35 -5.10
N TYR A 289 -13.15 -9.28 -4.16
CA TYR A 289 -14.07 -10.39 -4.05
C TYR A 289 -15.45 -9.78 -3.83
N VAL A 290 -16.33 -9.98 -4.80
CA VAL A 290 -17.63 -9.29 -4.91
C VAL A 290 -18.54 -9.59 -3.71
N GLN A 291 -18.26 -10.65 -2.95
CA GLN A 291 -19.03 -11.03 -1.77
C GLN A 291 -18.12 -11.20 -0.57
N LYS A 292 -17.94 -10.08 0.12
CA LYS A 292 -17.33 -10.02 1.43
C LYS A 292 -18.42 -10.11 2.51
N SER A 293 -18.24 -10.97 3.50
CA SER A 293 -19.15 -11.09 4.65
C SER A 293 -18.44 -10.62 5.90
N LYS A 294 -19.05 -9.67 6.63
CA LYS A 294 -18.51 -9.16 7.88
C LYS A 294 -18.99 -9.98 9.06
N TRP A 295 -18.11 -10.23 10.01
CA TRP A 295 -18.36 -10.99 11.23
C TRP A 295 -17.69 -10.31 12.42
N LEU A 296 -18.23 -10.55 13.61
CA LEU A 296 -17.69 -10.03 14.87
C LEU A 296 -17.13 -11.17 15.72
N LEU A 297 -15.95 -10.96 16.29
CA LEU A 297 -15.30 -11.88 17.21
C LEU A 297 -15.09 -11.16 18.54
N TYR A 298 -15.48 -11.78 19.66
CA TYR A 298 -15.19 -11.23 20.98
C TYR A 298 -14.08 -12.03 21.64
N PHE A 299 -12.99 -11.36 21.97
CA PHE A 299 -11.93 -11.95 22.77
C PHE A 299 -11.96 -11.38 24.18
N ASP A 300 -11.95 -12.28 25.18
CA ASP A 300 -11.87 -11.90 26.59
C ASP A 300 -10.41 -11.63 27.02
N GLY A 301 -9.45 -12.14 26.25
CA GLY A 301 -8.01 -12.01 26.47
C GLY A 301 -7.37 -10.82 25.76
N SER A 302 -6.04 -10.73 25.83
CA SER A 302 -5.31 -9.65 25.16
C SER A 302 -5.26 -9.85 23.64
N VAL A 303 -5.67 -8.84 22.87
CA VAL A 303 -5.46 -8.80 21.41
C VAL A 303 -4.10 -8.20 21.02
N ARG A 304 -3.16 -8.06 21.96
CA ARG A 304 -1.87 -7.43 21.71
C ARG A 304 -1.10 -8.18 20.62
N GLY A 305 -0.73 -7.47 19.56
CA GLY A 305 -0.07 -8.04 18.38
C GLY A 305 -1.03 -8.27 17.22
N LEU A 306 -2.34 -8.17 17.42
CA LEU A 306 -3.33 -8.13 16.34
C LEU A 306 -3.43 -6.71 15.78
N THR A 307 -3.44 -6.59 14.45
CA THR A 307 -3.53 -5.31 13.75
C THR A 307 -4.68 -5.33 12.74
N VAL A 308 -5.24 -4.17 12.40
CA VAL A 308 -6.11 -4.03 11.23
C VAL A 308 -5.32 -4.48 9.98
N GLY A 309 -5.95 -5.30 9.14
CA GLY A 309 -5.33 -5.99 8.00
C GLY A 309 -4.70 -7.35 8.34
N ALA A 310 -4.65 -7.75 9.61
CA ALA A 310 -4.15 -9.08 9.98
C ALA A 310 -4.96 -10.18 9.28
N PRO A 311 -4.31 -11.24 8.78
CA PRO A 311 -5.00 -12.25 7.98
C PRO A 311 -5.94 -13.06 8.87
N VAL A 312 -7.12 -13.36 8.34
CA VAL A 312 -7.99 -14.42 8.86
C VAL A 312 -7.70 -15.67 8.06
N GLN A 313 -7.33 -16.75 8.73
CA GLN A 313 -6.93 -18.00 8.09
C GLN A 313 -7.81 -19.16 8.52
N MET A 314 -8.00 -20.10 7.61
CA MET A 314 -8.58 -21.41 7.92
C MET A 314 -7.61 -22.46 7.39
N GLN A 315 -7.15 -23.35 8.25
CA GLN A 315 -6.17 -24.39 7.88
C GLN A 315 -4.91 -23.82 7.17
N GLY A 316 -4.43 -22.64 7.63
CA GLY A 316 -3.25 -21.95 7.07
C GLY A 316 -3.50 -21.16 5.77
N ILE A 317 -4.72 -21.17 5.23
CA ILE A 317 -5.06 -20.42 4.00
C ILE A 317 -5.75 -19.11 4.40
N LYS A 318 -5.24 -17.95 3.94
CA LYS A 318 -5.92 -16.65 4.14
C LYS A 318 -7.30 -16.70 3.47
N ILE A 319 -8.35 -16.45 4.22
CA ILE A 319 -9.76 -16.40 3.76
C ILE A 319 -10.43 -15.07 4.09
N GLY A 320 -9.70 -14.13 4.69
CA GLY A 320 -10.22 -12.83 5.06
C GLY A 320 -9.17 -11.98 5.77
N GLU A 321 -9.61 -10.89 6.38
CA GLU A 321 -8.77 -9.98 7.15
C GLU A 321 -9.53 -9.27 8.27
N VAL A 322 -8.79 -8.80 9.27
CA VAL A 322 -9.31 -7.95 10.35
C VAL A 322 -9.55 -6.55 9.80
N THR A 323 -10.75 -6.02 9.96
CA THR A 323 -11.12 -4.69 9.47
C THR A 323 -11.17 -3.65 10.58
N ASP A 324 -11.46 -4.04 11.82
CA ASP A 324 -11.55 -3.12 12.94
C ASP A 324 -11.30 -3.82 14.28
N ILE A 325 -10.79 -3.08 15.27
CA ILE A 325 -10.52 -3.56 16.63
C ILE A 325 -10.93 -2.46 17.60
N THR A 326 -11.93 -2.72 18.43
CA THR A 326 -12.45 -1.76 19.41
C THR A 326 -12.37 -2.32 20.83
N LEU A 327 -12.58 -1.45 21.83
CA LEU A 327 -12.73 -1.85 23.23
C LEU A 327 -14.09 -1.33 23.70
N GLU A 328 -14.95 -2.25 24.12
CA GLU A 328 -16.29 -1.95 24.58
C GLU A 328 -16.44 -2.33 26.06
N PHE A 329 -17.25 -1.57 26.78
CA PHE A 329 -17.64 -1.91 28.15
C PHE A 329 -19.10 -2.38 28.14
N ASP A 330 -19.30 -3.65 28.47
CA ASP A 330 -20.61 -4.27 28.57
C ASP A 330 -21.20 -3.91 29.94
N TRP A 331 -22.18 -2.99 29.96
CA TRP A 331 -22.81 -2.51 31.20
C TRP A 331 -23.65 -3.58 31.90
N ASP A 332 -24.16 -4.56 31.18
CA ASP A 332 -24.95 -5.64 31.76
C ASP A 332 -24.05 -6.65 32.48
N LYS A 333 -22.85 -6.88 31.94
CA LYS A 333 -21.86 -7.79 32.52
C LYS A 333 -20.78 -7.11 33.35
N LEU A 334 -20.79 -5.77 33.38
CA LEU A 334 -19.77 -4.92 34.02
C LEU A 334 -18.34 -5.34 33.65
N ALA A 335 -18.12 -5.67 32.38
CA ALA A 335 -16.86 -6.23 31.89
C ALA A 335 -16.43 -5.56 30.59
N PHE A 336 -15.12 -5.40 30.43
CA PHE A 336 -14.54 -5.00 29.15
C PHE A 336 -14.53 -6.17 28.18
N ARG A 337 -14.83 -5.89 26.91
CA ARG A 337 -14.82 -6.84 25.81
C ARG A 337 -14.12 -6.22 24.62
N ILE A 338 -13.48 -7.04 23.82
CA ILE A 338 -12.74 -6.59 22.64
C ILE A 338 -13.42 -7.16 21.39
N PRO A 339 -14.36 -6.40 20.78
CA PRO A 339 -14.89 -6.75 19.48
C PRO A 339 -13.80 -6.58 18.41
N VAL A 340 -13.60 -7.63 17.65
CA VAL A 340 -12.73 -7.65 16.47
C VAL A 340 -13.62 -7.92 15.26
N ALA A 341 -13.78 -6.90 14.42
CA ALA A 341 -14.52 -7.04 13.17
C ALA A 341 -13.61 -7.65 12.11
N ILE A 342 -14.10 -8.71 11.46
CA ILE A 342 -13.40 -9.38 10.38
C ILE A 342 -14.24 -9.40 9.12
N GLU A 343 -13.57 -9.51 7.98
CA GLU A 343 -14.19 -9.63 6.68
C GLU A 343 -13.70 -10.90 5.99
N LEU A 344 -14.65 -11.80 5.68
CA LEU A 344 -14.39 -13.07 5.01
C LEU A 344 -14.71 -13.00 3.52
N GLU A 345 -13.80 -13.51 2.70
CA GLU A 345 -13.88 -13.52 1.24
C GLU A 345 -14.42 -14.88 0.77
N SER A 346 -15.76 -15.01 0.74
CA SER A 346 -16.42 -16.28 0.44
C SER A 346 -16.08 -16.89 -0.93
N GLY A 347 -15.54 -16.09 -1.86
CA GLY A 347 -15.06 -16.56 -3.17
C GLY A 347 -13.77 -17.39 -3.12
N ARG A 348 -13.05 -17.44 -1.98
CA ARG A 348 -11.84 -18.25 -1.82
C ARG A 348 -12.12 -19.72 -1.50
N VAL A 349 -13.34 -20.05 -1.08
CA VAL A 349 -13.73 -21.42 -0.70
C VAL A 349 -14.60 -22.03 -1.79
N GLN A 350 -14.11 -23.09 -2.43
CA GLN A 350 -14.90 -23.87 -3.39
C GLN A 350 -15.65 -24.98 -2.66
N PHE A 351 -16.98 -24.94 -2.70
CA PHE A 351 -17.82 -26.00 -2.14
C PHE A 351 -17.98 -27.12 -3.17
N VAL A 352 -17.55 -28.33 -2.80
CA VAL A 352 -17.69 -29.53 -3.63
C VAL A 352 -18.81 -30.40 -3.07
N GLY A 353 -19.77 -30.80 -3.91
CA GLY A 353 -20.88 -31.67 -3.53
C GLY A 353 -22.23 -31.22 -4.10
N LYS A 354 -23.24 -32.09 -4.02
CA LYS A 354 -24.61 -31.83 -4.55
C LYS A 354 -25.47 -30.95 -3.63
N GLN A 355 -25.00 -30.68 -2.42
CA GLN A 355 -25.79 -29.98 -1.41
C GLN A 355 -25.63 -28.47 -1.58
N LYS A 356 -26.68 -27.81 -2.06
CA LYS A 356 -26.79 -26.35 -2.02
C LYS A 356 -27.15 -25.94 -0.60
N VAL A 357 -26.15 -25.82 0.26
CA VAL A 357 -26.33 -25.22 1.58
C VAL A 357 -26.32 -23.70 1.37
N ASP A 358 -27.31 -23.00 1.92
CA ASP A 358 -27.28 -21.54 2.01
C ASP A 358 -26.01 -21.13 2.77
N LYS A 359 -25.25 -20.14 2.25
CA LYS A 359 -23.94 -19.76 2.81
C LYS A 359 -24.03 -19.44 4.32
N LEU A 360 -25.15 -18.85 4.75
CA LEU A 360 -25.41 -18.50 6.15
C LEU A 360 -25.58 -19.76 7.01
N ARG A 361 -26.40 -20.72 6.56
CA ARG A 361 -26.62 -22.01 7.24
C ARG A 361 -25.37 -22.91 7.23
N GLY A 362 -24.49 -22.72 6.27
CA GLY A 362 -23.21 -23.43 6.21
C GLY A 362 -22.33 -23.13 7.41
N MET A 363 -22.31 -21.88 7.88
CA MET A 363 -21.52 -21.49 9.03
C MET A 363 -22.10 -22.03 10.34
N ASP A 364 -23.43 -22.06 10.49
CA ASP A 364 -24.08 -22.68 11.65
C ASP A 364 -23.66 -24.14 11.81
N ILE A 365 -23.65 -24.91 10.71
CA ILE A 365 -23.22 -26.32 10.71
C ILE A 365 -21.75 -26.45 11.11
N LEU A 366 -20.88 -25.55 10.64
CA LEU A 366 -19.47 -25.57 11.02
C LEU A 366 -19.28 -25.26 12.51
N VAL A 367 -20.02 -24.28 13.05
CA VAL A 367 -19.99 -23.93 14.47
C VAL A 367 -20.52 -25.06 15.35
N GLU A 368 -21.59 -25.73 14.92
CA GLU A 368 -22.12 -26.96 15.55
C GLU A 368 -21.08 -28.09 15.56
N LYS A 369 -20.25 -28.17 14.52
CA LYS A 369 -19.13 -29.12 14.44
C LYS A 369 -17.88 -28.67 15.20
N GLY A 370 -17.92 -27.53 15.89
CA GLY A 370 -16.81 -27.04 16.71
C GLY A 370 -15.98 -25.92 16.08
N LEU A 371 -16.43 -25.26 15.00
CA LEU A 371 -15.72 -24.11 14.46
C LEU A 371 -15.63 -22.98 15.49
N ARG A 372 -14.41 -22.57 15.83
CA ARG A 372 -14.15 -21.44 16.70
C ARG A 372 -13.10 -20.53 16.07
N ALA A 373 -13.20 -19.25 16.38
CA ALA A 373 -12.13 -18.30 16.09
C ALA A 373 -11.15 -18.24 17.27
N GLN A 374 -9.86 -18.28 16.97
CA GLN A 374 -8.80 -18.23 17.97
C GLN A 374 -7.72 -17.25 17.50
N LEU A 375 -7.16 -16.45 18.39
CA LEU A 375 -5.95 -15.69 18.07
C LEU A 375 -4.75 -16.64 18.09
N GLN A 376 -4.00 -16.65 17.00
CA GLN A 376 -2.81 -17.48 16.86
C GLN A 376 -1.61 -16.59 16.54
N SER A 377 -0.41 -17.04 16.91
CA SER A 377 0.80 -16.32 16.53
C SER A 377 1.01 -16.44 15.01
N GLY A 378 0.99 -15.31 14.32
CA GLY A 378 1.32 -15.23 12.91
C GLY A 378 2.83 -15.13 12.67
N SER A 379 3.55 -14.46 13.56
CA SER A 379 5.02 -14.41 13.54
C SER A 379 5.57 -14.42 14.96
N LEU A 380 6.38 -15.43 15.25
CA LEU A 380 7.09 -15.54 16.54
C LEU A 380 8.17 -14.47 16.69
N LEU A 381 8.70 -13.94 15.58
CA LEU A 381 9.75 -12.93 15.57
C LEU A 381 9.20 -11.53 15.91
N THR A 382 8.06 -11.17 15.34
CA THR A 382 7.47 -9.84 15.51
C THR A 382 6.37 -9.80 16.58
N GLY A 383 5.92 -10.96 17.06
CA GLY A 383 4.79 -11.08 17.99
C GLY A 383 3.44 -10.76 17.35
N GLN A 384 3.36 -10.70 16.01
CA GLN A 384 2.13 -10.40 15.30
C GLN A 384 1.15 -11.57 15.40
N LEU A 385 -0.11 -11.26 15.73
CA LEU A 385 -1.20 -12.22 15.80
C LEU A 385 -1.98 -12.27 14.49
N LEU A 386 -2.63 -13.40 14.25
CA LEU A 386 -3.61 -13.62 13.21
C LEU A 386 -4.87 -14.26 13.80
N VAL A 387 -5.97 -14.23 13.05
CA VAL A 387 -7.21 -14.91 13.43
C VAL A 387 -7.24 -16.26 12.74
N GLY A 388 -7.23 -17.35 13.50
CA GLY A 388 -7.45 -18.70 12.99
C GLY A 388 -8.89 -19.14 13.16
N LEU A 389 -9.53 -19.60 12.09
CA LEU A 389 -10.83 -20.29 12.11
C LEU A 389 -10.59 -21.79 11.97
N ASN A 390 -10.74 -22.53 13.07
CA ASN A 390 -10.44 -23.97 13.12
C ASN A 390 -11.56 -24.74 13.82
N ILE A 391 -11.63 -26.05 13.58
CA ILE A 391 -12.55 -26.95 14.29
C ILE A 391 -11.87 -27.39 15.60
N HIS A 392 -12.52 -27.14 16.72
CA HIS A 392 -12.10 -27.56 18.04
C HIS A 392 -13.10 -28.61 18.55
N GLU A 393 -12.68 -29.88 18.59
CA GLU A 393 -13.56 -31.01 18.95
C GLU A 393 -14.01 -30.95 20.42
N ASP A 394 -13.16 -30.44 21.31
CA ASP A 394 -13.42 -30.35 22.75
C ASP A 394 -14.08 -29.03 23.19
N ALA A 395 -14.36 -28.12 22.24
CA ALA A 395 -14.93 -26.82 22.57
C ALA A 395 -16.39 -26.97 23.06
N PRO A 396 -16.80 -26.24 24.12
CA PRO A 396 -18.19 -26.24 24.58
C PRO A 396 -19.16 -25.88 23.43
N PRO A 397 -20.37 -26.48 23.37
CA PRO A 397 -21.36 -26.14 22.34
C PRO A 397 -21.66 -24.64 22.32
N ALA A 398 -21.59 -24.03 21.13
CA ALA A 398 -21.88 -22.62 20.92
C ALA A 398 -22.73 -22.44 19.67
N LYS A 399 -23.35 -21.28 19.52
CA LYS A 399 -24.15 -20.89 18.35
C LYS A 399 -23.68 -19.54 17.86
N ILE A 400 -23.89 -19.28 16.58
CA ILE A 400 -23.69 -17.95 16.01
C ILE A 400 -24.77 -17.04 16.57
N ASN A 401 -24.36 -15.89 17.09
CA ASN A 401 -25.31 -14.85 17.43
C ASN A 401 -25.60 -14.04 16.16
N TRP A 402 -26.82 -14.15 15.66
CA TRP A 402 -27.27 -13.42 14.47
C TRP A 402 -27.93 -12.08 14.83
N GLU A 403 -28.00 -11.73 16.12
CA GLU A 403 -28.54 -10.47 16.60
C GLU A 403 -27.49 -9.36 16.45
N GLY A 404 -27.91 -8.16 16.03
CA GLY A 404 -27.01 -7.03 15.78
C GLY A 404 -26.72 -6.77 14.30
N ILE A 405 -25.78 -5.85 14.04
CA ILE A 405 -25.45 -5.40 12.67
C ILE A 405 -24.60 -6.45 11.93
N TYR A 406 -23.75 -7.17 12.66
CA TYR A 406 -22.89 -8.24 12.12
C TYR A 406 -23.02 -9.50 12.98
N PRO A 407 -23.07 -10.69 12.38
CA PRO A 407 -23.14 -11.95 13.12
C PRO A 407 -21.86 -12.22 13.92
N GLU A 408 -22.02 -12.76 15.12
CA GLU A 408 -20.93 -13.04 16.05
C GLU A 408 -20.50 -14.51 15.95
N LEU A 409 -19.23 -14.74 15.60
CA LEU A 409 -18.64 -16.08 15.60
C LEU A 409 -18.09 -16.41 16.99
N PRO A 410 -18.32 -17.63 17.49
CA PRO A 410 -17.82 -18.03 18.80
C PRO A 410 -16.29 -18.14 18.78
N THR A 411 -15.68 -17.62 19.83
CA THR A 411 -14.23 -17.61 20.02
C THR A 411 -13.80 -18.62 21.08
N VAL A 412 -12.51 -18.94 21.08
CA VAL A 412 -11.84 -19.66 22.16
C VAL A 412 -10.59 -18.89 22.60
N PRO A 413 -10.14 -19.06 23.86
CA PRO A 413 -8.90 -18.47 24.33
C PRO A 413 -7.70 -18.90 23.49
N THR A 414 -6.61 -18.15 23.58
CA THR A 414 -5.37 -18.55 22.91
C THR A 414 -4.76 -19.80 23.56
N ALA A 415 -3.94 -20.54 22.81
CA ALA A 415 -3.28 -21.74 23.34
C ALA A 415 -2.45 -21.45 24.61
N MET A 416 -1.82 -20.27 24.70
CA MET A 416 -1.05 -19.88 25.87
C MET A 416 -1.93 -19.54 27.08
N GLU A 417 -3.09 -18.92 26.86
CA GLU A 417 -4.08 -18.69 27.92
C GLU A 417 -4.68 -20.00 28.43
N GLU A 418 -4.93 -20.97 27.56
CA GLU A 418 -5.40 -22.30 27.98
C GLU A 418 -4.37 -23.04 28.82
N ILE A 419 -3.08 -22.96 28.47
CA ILE A 419 -1.98 -23.57 29.24
C ILE A 419 -1.88 -22.92 30.61
N THR A 420 -1.82 -21.58 30.68
CA THR A 420 -1.70 -20.87 31.95
C THR A 420 -2.92 -21.10 32.84
N GLY A 421 -4.13 -21.03 32.28
CA GLY A 421 -5.36 -21.37 32.99
C GLY A 421 -5.45 -22.85 33.39
N GLY A 422 -4.85 -23.76 32.62
CA GLY A 422 -4.70 -25.18 32.96
C GLY A 422 -3.80 -25.40 34.18
N VAL A 423 -2.63 -24.76 34.20
CA VAL A 423 -1.68 -24.83 35.32
C VAL A 423 -2.31 -24.27 36.59
N THR A 424 -2.96 -23.11 36.54
CA THR A 424 -3.65 -22.52 37.70
C THR A 424 -4.71 -23.47 38.25
N ARG A 425 -5.53 -24.09 37.40
CA ARG A 425 -6.54 -25.08 37.84
C ARG A 425 -5.92 -26.32 38.50
N ILE A 426 -4.73 -26.75 38.08
CA ILE A 426 -4.00 -27.85 38.73
C ILE A 426 -3.53 -27.42 40.11
N VAL A 427 -2.95 -26.22 40.24
CA VAL A 427 -2.52 -25.66 41.53
C VAL A 427 -3.71 -25.53 42.49
N GLU A 428 -4.82 -24.96 42.03
CA GLU A 428 -6.04 -24.84 42.82
C GLU A 428 -6.58 -26.21 43.27
N LYS A 429 -6.57 -27.21 42.39
CA LYS A 429 -6.96 -28.58 42.76
C LYS A 429 -5.98 -29.22 43.74
N LEU A 430 -4.69 -28.91 43.65
CA LEU A 430 -3.68 -29.40 44.58
C LEU A 430 -3.89 -28.82 45.98
N ASP A 431 -4.25 -27.54 46.09
CA ASP A 431 -4.60 -26.88 47.36
C ASP A 431 -5.84 -27.51 48.03
N THR A 432 -6.75 -28.10 47.24
CA THR A 432 -7.92 -28.81 47.79
C THR A 432 -7.62 -30.21 48.31
N ILE A 433 -6.41 -30.74 48.10
CA ILE A 433 -6.02 -32.05 48.65
C ILE A 433 -5.73 -31.87 50.15
N PRO A 434 -6.48 -32.52 51.05
CA PRO A 434 -6.36 -32.27 52.49
C PRO A 434 -5.17 -33.05 53.07
N LEU A 435 -3.96 -32.57 52.81
CA LEU A 435 -2.69 -33.17 53.24
C LEU A 435 -2.60 -33.33 54.76
N GLU A 436 -3.12 -32.36 55.53
CA GLU A 436 -3.25 -32.46 56.99
C GLU A 436 -4.11 -33.63 57.44
N GLN A 437 -5.25 -33.88 56.78
CA GLN A 437 -6.15 -34.98 57.14
C GLN A 437 -5.47 -36.34 56.86
N ILE A 438 -4.78 -36.44 55.71
CA ILE A 438 -4.00 -37.61 55.34
C ILE A 438 -2.89 -37.86 56.38
N GLY A 439 -2.17 -36.81 56.81
CA GLY A 439 -1.15 -36.91 57.86
C GLY A 439 -1.72 -37.32 59.22
N GLN A 440 -2.87 -36.77 59.62
CA GLN A 440 -3.55 -37.12 60.87
C GLN A 440 -4.06 -38.58 60.87
N ASP A 441 -4.62 -39.06 59.76
CA ASP A 441 -5.12 -40.42 59.66
C ASP A 441 -3.98 -41.44 59.61
N LEU A 442 -2.83 -41.09 59.00
CA LEU A 442 -1.58 -41.85 59.12
C LEU A 442 -1.07 -41.91 60.56
N GLN A 443 -1.07 -40.77 61.27
CA GLN A 443 -0.67 -40.73 62.69
C GLN A 443 -1.61 -41.56 63.57
N LYS A 444 -2.93 -41.49 63.37
CA LYS A 444 -3.91 -42.33 64.09
C LYS A 444 -3.68 -43.81 63.82
N THR A 445 -3.42 -44.17 62.56
CA THR A 445 -3.12 -45.56 62.17
C THR A 445 -1.85 -46.04 62.87
N MET A 446 -0.79 -45.23 62.90
CA MET A 446 0.45 -45.56 63.60
C MET A 446 0.29 -45.64 65.12
N ALA A 447 -0.50 -44.75 65.71
CA ALA A 447 -0.83 -44.78 67.14
C ALA A 447 -1.68 -46.01 67.52
N ASN A 448 -2.57 -46.45 66.64
CA ASN A 448 -3.35 -47.67 66.86
C ASN A 448 -2.48 -48.92 66.72
N LEU A 449 -1.54 -48.93 65.77
CA LEU A 449 -0.54 -50.00 65.63
C LEU A 449 0.36 -50.09 66.87
N SER A 450 0.85 -48.96 67.39
CA SER A 450 1.68 -48.94 68.59
C SER A 450 0.93 -49.41 69.85
N LYS A 451 -0.36 -49.05 69.98
CA LYS A 451 -1.25 -49.58 71.03
C LYS A 451 -1.46 -51.09 70.90
N THR A 452 -1.69 -51.57 69.69
CA THR A 452 -1.88 -53.00 69.41
C THR A 452 -0.62 -53.80 69.79
N THR A 453 0.57 -53.30 69.45
CA THR A 453 1.83 -53.93 69.86
C THR A 453 2.05 -53.90 71.38
N ALA A 454 1.70 -52.82 72.07
CA ALA A 454 1.83 -52.72 73.52
C ALA A 454 0.82 -53.63 74.27
N GLU A 455 -0.38 -53.83 73.72
CA GLU A 455 -1.35 -54.80 74.26
C GLU A 455 -0.91 -56.25 74.03
N LEU A 456 -0.28 -56.54 72.89
CA LEU A 456 0.41 -57.81 72.61
C LEU A 456 1.53 -58.08 73.62
N GLU A 457 2.34 -57.06 73.95
CA GLU A 457 3.41 -57.17 74.95
C GLU A 457 2.87 -57.45 76.35
N LYS A 458 1.75 -56.82 76.73
CA LYS A 458 1.04 -57.09 77.99
C LYS A 458 0.39 -58.47 78.05
N LEU A 459 -0.12 -58.96 76.92
CA LEU A 459 -0.63 -60.34 76.80
C LEU A 459 0.50 -61.35 76.98
N MET A 460 1.68 -61.09 76.41
CA MET A 460 2.86 -61.95 76.57
C MET A 460 3.42 -61.92 78.00
N GLN A 461 3.36 -60.78 78.70
CA GLN A 461 3.77 -60.68 80.11
C GLN A 461 2.77 -61.30 81.10
N LYS A 462 1.49 -61.46 80.74
CA LYS A 462 0.46 -62.11 81.57
C LYS A 462 0.28 -63.59 81.28
N LEU A 463 1.02 -64.14 80.31
CA LEU A 463 1.05 -65.57 80.04
C LEU A 463 2.02 -66.26 81.01
N ASP A 464 1.61 -66.38 82.26
CA ASP A 464 2.19 -67.35 83.20
C ASP A 464 1.08 -68.33 83.63
N ALA A 465 1.25 -69.57 83.18
CA ALA A 465 0.55 -70.81 83.54
C ALA A 465 -0.98 -70.79 83.77
N ASN A 466 -1.70 -71.40 82.80
CA ASN A 466 -3.10 -71.91 82.83
C ASN A 466 -4.20 -71.02 82.21
N VAL A 467 -4.23 -70.92 80.87
CA VAL A 467 -5.48 -70.63 80.15
C VAL A 467 -5.49 -71.39 78.80
N ALA A 468 -6.27 -72.48 78.71
CA ALA A 468 -6.23 -73.41 77.57
C ALA A 468 -7.40 -73.36 76.55
N PRO A 469 -8.53 -72.63 76.75
CA PRO A 469 -9.51 -72.48 75.66
C PRO A 469 -9.79 -71.04 75.18
N ALA A 470 -9.38 -69.99 75.88
CA ALA A 470 -9.62 -68.61 75.45
C ALA A 470 -8.49 -68.03 74.57
N ALA A 471 -7.29 -68.62 74.65
CA ALA A 471 -6.15 -68.22 73.83
C ALA A 471 -6.30 -68.65 72.37
N THR A 472 -6.97 -69.77 72.09
CA THR A 472 -7.16 -70.30 70.73
C THR A 472 -8.07 -69.41 69.88
N ALA A 473 -9.20 -68.93 70.40
CA ALA A 473 -10.08 -68.01 69.68
C ALA A 473 -9.39 -66.66 69.38
N THR A 474 -8.61 -66.15 70.34
CA THR A 474 -7.88 -64.88 70.20
C THR A 474 -6.70 -65.03 69.23
N LEU A 475 -6.01 -66.17 69.22
CA LEU A 475 -4.93 -66.49 68.29
C LEU A 475 -5.43 -66.71 66.86
N GLU A 476 -6.63 -67.28 66.69
CA GLU A 476 -7.27 -67.46 65.38
C GLU A 476 -7.71 -66.11 64.80
N GLN A 477 -8.25 -65.23 65.63
CA GLN A 477 -8.64 -63.87 65.26
C GLN A 477 -7.41 -62.96 65.02
N ALA A 478 -6.33 -63.15 65.78
CA ALA A 478 -5.04 -62.51 65.54
C ALA A 478 -4.38 -63.00 64.26
N GLN A 479 -4.41 -64.30 63.95
CA GLN A 479 -3.95 -64.83 62.65
C GLN A 479 -4.79 -64.28 61.50
N THR A 480 -6.11 -64.20 61.64
CA THR A 480 -6.98 -63.63 60.60
C THR A 480 -6.70 -62.14 60.38
N THR A 481 -6.38 -61.41 61.44
CA THR A 481 -6.00 -60.00 61.39
C THR A 481 -4.60 -59.82 60.82
N LEU A 482 -3.63 -60.64 61.22
CA LEU A 482 -2.29 -60.69 60.65
C LEU A 482 -2.32 -61.09 59.18
N ILE A 483 -3.21 -61.99 58.75
CA ILE A 483 -3.42 -62.33 57.32
C ILE A 483 -4.10 -61.16 56.57
N LYS A 484 -5.00 -60.41 57.21
CA LYS A 484 -5.60 -59.20 56.60
C LYS A 484 -4.63 -58.03 56.53
N VAL A 485 -3.75 -57.88 57.52
CA VAL A 485 -2.69 -56.86 57.59
C VAL A 485 -1.53 -57.23 56.66
N ASP A 486 -1.17 -58.52 56.57
CA ASP A 486 -0.22 -59.05 55.58
C ASP A 486 -0.75 -58.85 54.16
N ARG A 487 -2.07 -58.99 53.92
CA ARG A 487 -2.70 -58.60 52.64
C ARG A 487 -2.78 -57.08 52.38
N LEU A 488 -2.67 -56.24 53.40
CA LEU A 488 -2.65 -54.78 53.27
C LEU A 488 -1.21 -54.24 53.16
N LEU A 489 -0.21 -54.95 53.72
CA LEU A 489 1.19 -54.54 53.78
C LEU A 489 2.07 -55.27 52.73
N ASN A 490 1.73 -56.49 52.32
CA ASN A 490 2.23 -57.09 51.09
C ASN A 490 1.42 -56.52 49.92
N ALA A 491 1.88 -55.38 49.43
CA ALA A 491 1.36 -54.64 48.29
C ALA A 491 1.55 -55.40 46.96
N ASP A 492 0.91 -56.57 46.82
CA ASP A 492 0.63 -57.27 45.56
C ASP A 492 -0.85 -57.07 45.14
N SER A 493 -1.54 -56.07 45.72
CA SER A 493 -2.85 -55.66 45.19
C SER A 493 -2.65 -54.80 43.93
N PRO A 494 -3.47 -54.97 42.88
CA PRO A 494 -3.37 -54.18 41.64
C PRO A 494 -3.32 -52.67 41.91
N THR A 495 -4.04 -52.20 42.93
CA THR A 495 -4.12 -50.80 43.35
C THR A 495 -2.82 -50.27 43.99
N GLY A 496 -2.06 -51.12 44.68
CA GLY A 496 -0.77 -50.74 45.27
C GLY A 496 0.35 -50.61 44.22
N HIS A 497 0.32 -51.46 43.19
CA HIS A 497 1.21 -51.33 42.04
C HIS A 497 0.90 -50.10 41.22
N GLU A 498 -0.38 -49.82 40.96
CA GLU A 498 -0.81 -48.61 40.26
C GLU A 498 -0.43 -47.34 41.04
N LEU A 499 -0.56 -47.33 42.37
CA LEU A 499 -0.16 -46.17 43.18
C LEU A 499 1.35 -45.99 43.24
N LYS A 500 2.14 -47.05 43.46
CA LYS A 500 3.61 -46.96 43.43
C LYS A 500 4.11 -46.53 42.05
N ARG A 501 3.50 -47.04 40.98
CA ARG A 501 3.81 -46.68 39.62
C ARG A 501 3.43 -45.23 39.33
N ALA A 502 2.24 -44.79 39.73
CA ALA A 502 1.81 -43.40 39.59
C ALA A 502 2.71 -42.44 40.37
N LEU A 503 3.11 -42.79 41.60
CA LEU A 503 4.03 -41.97 42.40
C LEU A 503 5.46 -41.96 41.83
N ALA A 504 5.93 -43.08 41.27
CA ALA A 504 7.22 -43.14 40.60
C ALA A 504 7.21 -42.33 39.29
N GLU A 505 6.17 -42.48 38.46
CA GLU A 505 5.98 -41.71 37.23
C GLU A 505 5.81 -40.21 37.54
N LEU A 506 5.15 -39.85 38.64
CA LEU A 506 5.00 -38.46 39.08
C LEU A 506 6.31 -37.88 39.64
N ALA A 507 7.10 -38.68 40.37
CA ALA A 507 8.43 -38.28 40.82
C ALA A 507 9.41 -38.10 39.65
N ASP A 508 9.35 -38.97 38.63
CA ASP A 508 10.14 -38.85 37.42
C ASP A 508 9.71 -37.65 36.57
N ALA A 509 8.40 -37.38 36.47
CA ALA A 509 7.88 -36.18 35.81
C ALA A 509 8.35 -34.90 36.53
N ALA A 510 8.25 -34.85 37.87
CA ALA A 510 8.72 -33.71 38.65
C ALA A 510 10.24 -33.49 38.49
N ARG A 511 11.02 -34.57 38.44
CA ARG A 511 12.47 -34.50 38.18
C ARG A 511 12.77 -33.97 36.77
N ASN A 512 12.03 -34.42 35.75
CA ASN A 512 12.19 -33.94 34.38
C ASN A 512 11.79 -32.46 34.23
N ILE A 513 10.75 -32.01 34.92
CA ILE A 513 10.36 -30.59 34.99
C ILE A 513 11.47 -29.78 35.66
N SER A 514 12.05 -30.26 36.76
CA SER A 514 13.17 -29.58 37.44
C SER A 514 14.41 -29.50 36.55
N ILE A 515 14.73 -30.55 35.79
CA ILE A 515 15.85 -30.55 34.84
C ILE A 515 15.58 -29.54 33.70
N LEU A 516 14.35 -29.48 33.21
CA LEU A 516 13.95 -28.50 32.20
C LEU A 516 14.04 -27.06 32.74
N MET A 517 13.57 -26.82 33.96
CA MET A 517 13.64 -25.51 34.62
C MET A 517 15.10 -25.07 34.84
N ASP A 518 15.96 -25.95 35.36
CA ASP A 518 17.39 -25.68 35.58
C ASP A 518 18.14 -25.46 34.25
N TYR A 519 17.71 -26.13 33.17
CA TYR A 519 18.22 -25.89 31.82
C TYR A 519 17.75 -24.53 31.26
N LEU A 520 16.48 -24.19 31.39
CA LEU A 520 15.91 -22.91 30.93
C LEU A 520 16.46 -21.71 31.71
N GLU A 521 16.76 -21.88 33.00
CA GLU A 521 17.40 -20.85 33.83
C GLU A 521 18.84 -20.57 33.35
N ARG A 522 19.57 -21.61 32.90
CA ARG A 522 20.93 -21.47 32.38
C ARG A 522 21.01 -21.07 30.90
N HIS A 523 19.98 -21.41 30.13
CA HIS A 523 19.91 -21.18 28.68
C HIS A 523 18.54 -20.59 28.28
N PRO A 524 18.25 -19.33 28.66
CA PRO A 524 16.97 -18.68 28.33
C PRO A 524 16.75 -18.50 26.82
N ASP A 525 17.84 -18.47 26.05
CA ASP A 525 17.87 -18.42 24.59
C ASP A 525 17.37 -19.71 23.91
N SER A 526 17.44 -20.85 24.59
CA SER A 526 16.95 -22.14 24.07
C SER A 526 15.44 -22.18 23.84
N VAL A 527 14.68 -21.26 24.45
CA VAL A 527 13.24 -21.06 24.20
C VAL A 527 12.98 -20.53 22.79
N ILE A 528 13.90 -19.74 22.25
CA ILE A 528 13.73 -19.04 20.97
C ILE A 528 14.44 -19.81 19.84
N PHE A 529 15.64 -20.30 20.10
CA PHE A 529 16.49 -20.92 19.06
C PHE A 529 16.47 -22.46 19.09
N GLY A 530 15.77 -23.05 20.06
CA GLY A 530 15.85 -24.47 20.33
C GLY A 530 17.17 -24.85 21.01
N LYS A 531 17.27 -26.10 21.46
CA LYS A 531 18.49 -26.64 22.05
C LYS A 531 19.56 -26.77 20.96
N GLU A 532 20.70 -26.10 21.11
CA GLU A 532 21.83 -26.29 20.20
C GLU A 532 22.23 -27.77 20.17
N ALA A 533 22.21 -28.37 18.98
CA ALA A 533 22.72 -29.70 18.78
C ALA A 533 24.23 -29.65 19.00
N SER A 534 24.71 -30.19 20.12
CA SER A 534 26.12 -30.37 20.38
C SER A 534 26.73 -31.20 19.26
N HIS A 535 27.47 -30.55 18.36
CA HIS A 535 28.35 -31.21 17.41
C HIS A 535 29.47 -31.91 18.20
N GLU A 536 29.23 -33.14 18.60
CA GLU A 536 30.28 -34.04 19.06
C GLU A 536 31.08 -34.49 17.83
N LYS A 537 32.39 -34.29 17.93
CA LYS A 537 33.40 -34.58 16.91
C LYS A 537 34.31 -35.68 17.39
#